data_AF-A0A9D4HWA9-F1
#
_entry.id   AF-A0A9D4HWA9-F1
#
_cell.length_a   1.000
_cell.length_b   1.000
_cell.length_c   1.000
_cell.angle_alpha   90.00
_cell.angle_beta   90.00
_cell.angle_gamma   90.00
#
_symmetry.space_group_name_H-M   'P 1'
#
loop_
_entity.id
_entity.type
_entity.pdbx_description
1 polymer ?
#
loop_
_entity_poly.entity_id
_entity_poly.type
_entity_poly.pdbx_seq_one_letter_code
_entity_poly.pdbx_strand_id
1 'polypeptide(L)'
;MKLKDDQSKLANTLDGAGDWRKQEANRLTDLVQRRLEYLRNPADCDKAKKIFCNLDKDCGYGCQLHHVTYCLIMAYATQRTLILQSEGWSEFHDG
;
A
#
# COMPACT_ATOMS: atom_id res chain seq x y z
N MET A 1 28.79 -20.58 2.10
CA MET A 1 28.27 -19.48 2.94
C MET A 1 28.99 -18.15 2.67
N LYS A 2 30.34 -18.12 2.62
CA LYS A 2 31.17 -16.92 2.40
C LYS A 2 30.81 -16.04 1.18
N LEU A 3 30.50 -16.66 0.03
CA LEU A 3 30.18 -15.92 -1.20
C LEU A 3 28.92 -15.04 -1.09
N LYS A 4 27.87 -15.49 -0.41
CA LYS A 4 26.64 -14.70 -0.22
C LYS A 4 26.87 -13.52 0.72
N ASP A 5 27.69 -13.71 1.74
CA ASP A 5 28.05 -12.64 2.68
C ASP A 5 28.89 -11.57 1.99
N ASP A 6 29.85 -11.98 1.16
CA ASP A 6 30.68 -11.05 0.39
C ASP A 6 29.83 -10.26 -0.60
N GLN A 7 28.86 -10.89 -1.27
CA GLN A 7 27.88 -10.19 -2.12
C GLN A 7 27.02 -9.18 -1.35
N SER A 8 26.53 -9.54 -0.16
CA SER A 8 25.72 -8.65 0.67
C SER A 8 26.53 -7.45 1.17
N LYS A 9 27.78 -7.67 1.60
CA LYS A 9 28.71 -6.59 1.96
C LYS A 9 28.95 -5.68 0.77
N LEU A 10 29.28 -6.25 -0.38
CA LEU A 10 29.53 -5.49 -1.60
C LEU A 10 28.34 -4.59 -1.96
N ALA A 11 27.14 -5.15 -1.94
CA ALA A 11 25.92 -4.39 -2.22
C ALA A 11 25.74 -3.25 -1.20
N ASN A 12 25.94 -3.49 0.09
CA ASN A 12 25.61 -2.54 1.15
C ASN A 12 26.68 -1.49 1.43
N THR A 13 27.96 -1.77 1.18
CA THR A 13 29.06 -0.94 1.67
C THR A 13 29.91 -0.30 0.58
N LEU A 14 29.91 -0.81 -0.66
CA LEU A 14 30.66 -0.15 -1.72
C LEU A 14 30.03 1.20 -2.07
N ASP A 15 30.87 2.24 -2.11
CA ASP A 15 30.57 3.57 -2.65
C ASP A 15 29.28 4.22 -2.11
N GLY A 16 28.90 3.92 -0.86
CA GLY A 16 27.68 4.44 -0.26
C GLY A 16 26.38 3.87 -0.85
N ALA A 17 26.46 2.79 -1.65
CA ALA A 17 25.31 2.22 -2.36
C ALA A 17 24.18 1.78 -1.40
N GLY A 18 24.51 1.32 -0.19
CA GLY A 18 23.51 0.99 0.83
C GLY A 18 22.73 2.19 1.32
N ASP A 19 23.40 3.31 1.58
CA ASP A 19 22.78 4.55 2.06
C ASP A 19 21.95 5.19 0.95
N TRP A 20 22.48 5.23 -0.28
CA TRP A 20 21.74 5.69 -1.44
C TRP A 20 20.46 4.87 -1.67
N ARG A 21 20.52 3.53 -1.60
CA ARG A 21 19.33 2.68 -1.76
C ARG A 21 18.27 2.95 -0.70
N LYS A 22 18.67 3.12 0.56
CA LYS A 22 17.74 3.46 1.65
C LYS A 22 17.10 4.83 1.42
N GLN A 23 17.91 5.83 1.07
CA GLN A 23 17.43 7.18 0.81
C GLN A 23 16.43 7.20 -0.36
N GLU A 24 16.75 6.51 -1.45
CA GLU A 24 15.88 6.45 -2.63
C GLU A 24 14.60 5.65 -2.36
N ALA A 25 14.68 4.53 -1.63
CA ALA A 25 13.49 3.78 -1.21
C ALA A 25 12.55 4.64 -0.33
N ASN A 26 13.10 5.41 0.60
CA ASN A 26 12.31 6.36 1.41
C ASN A 26 11.69 7.45 0.55
N ARG A 27 12.46 8.05 -0.38
CA ARG A 27 11.97 9.10 -1.28
C ARG A 27 10.82 8.61 -2.16
N LEU A 28 10.91 7.39 -2.69
CA LEU A 28 9.87 6.77 -3.50
C LEU A 28 8.64 6.40 -2.66
N THR A 29 8.84 5.95 -1.41
CA THR A 29 7.76 5.71 -0.46
C THR A 29 6.98 7.01 -0.20
N ASP A 30 7.69 8.10 0.12
CA ASP A 30 7.07 9.41 0.37
C ASP A 30 6.34 9.95 -0.86
N LEU A 31 6.86 9.69 -2.07
CA LEU A 31 6.19 10.06 -3.31
C LEU A 31 4.85 9.32 -3.46
N VAL A 32 4.85 8.00 -3.29
CA VAL A 32 3.64 7.19 -3.44
C VAL A 32 2.62 7.50 -2.34
N GLN A 33 3.06 7.64 -1.09
CA GLN A 33 2.19 7.97 0.03
C GLN A 33 1.49 9.32 -0.18
N ARG A 34 2.21 10.38 -0.59
CA ARG A 34 1.60 11.68 -0.91
C ARG A 34 0.57 11.60 -2.03
N ARG A 35 0.82 10.78 -3.06
CA ARG A 35 -0.14 10.59 -4.15
C ARG A 35 -1.40 9.85 -3.67
N LEU A 36 -1.25 8.86 -2.81
CA LEU A 36 -2.37 8.14 -2.19
C LEU A 36 -3.16 9.05 -1.24
N GLU A 37 -2.49 9.88 -0.45
CA GLU A 37 -3.13 10.89 0.40
C GLU A 37 -3.94 11.89 -0.42
N TYR A 38 -3.37 12.43 -1.49
CA TYR A 38 -4.07 13.33 -2.40
C TYR A 38 -5.33 12.68 -2.99
N LEU A 39 -5.22 11.43 -3.47
CA LEU A 39 -6.34 10.71 -4.07
C LEU A 39 -7.45 10.37 -3.07
N ARG A 40 -7.07 10.05 -1.82
CA ARG A 40 -8.01 9.65 -0.76
C ARG A 40 -8.75 10.84 -0.13
N ASN A 41 -8.23 12.05 -0.27
CA ASN A 41 -8.77 13.26 0.38
C ASN A 41 -9.18 14.33 -0.66
N PRO A 42 -10.26 14.11 -1.43
CA PRO A 42 -10.75 15.10 -2.37
C PRO A 42 -11.30 16.35 -1.66
N ALA A 43 -11.15 17.52 -2.27
CA ALA A 43 -11.68 18.78 -1.72
C ALA A 43 -13.22 18.81 -1.63
N ASP A 44 -13.90 18.15 -2.55
CA ASP A 44 -15.36 17.99 -2.57
C ASP A 44 -15.68 16.49 -2.66
N CYS A 45 -16.03 15.90 -1.52
CA CYS A 45 -16.31 14.47 -1.42
C CYS A 45 -17.53 14.08 -2.27
N ASP A 46 -18.57 14.92 -2.32
CA ASP A 46 -19.82 14.60 -3.03
C ASP A 46 -19.57 14.46 -4.53
N LYS A 47 -18.75 15.36 -5.10
CA LYS A 47 -18.41 15.33 -6.54
C LYS A 47 -17.28 14.38 -6.92
N ALA A 48 -16.51 13.86 -5.96
CA ALA A 48 -15.38 12.97 -6.25
C ALA A 48 -15.85 11.67 -6.93
N LYS A 49 -15.07 11.18 -7.91
CA LYS A 49 -15.27 9.84 -8.48
C LYS A 49 -14.83 8.81 -7.45
N LYS A 50 -15.69 7.85 -7.16
CA LYS A 50 -15.48 6.84 -6.11
C LYS A 50 -15.39 5.44 -6.72
N ILE A 51 -14.69 4.55 -6.01
CA ILE A 51 -14.78 3.11 -6.19
C ILE A 51 -15.11 2.50 -4.83
N PHE A 52 -16.11 1.63 -4.78
CA PHE A 52 -16.54 0.96 -3.56
C PHE A 52 -15.86 -0.41 -3.47
N CYS A 53 -15.34 -0.74 -2.30
CA CYS A 53 -14.73 -2.03 -2.00
C CYS A 53 -15.40 -2.60 -0.76
N ASN A 54 -15.98 -3.79 -0.87
CA ASN A 54 -16.68 -4.45 0.23
C ASN A 54 -15.73 -5.41 0.96
N LEU A 55 -15.65 -5.28 2.28
CA LEU A 55 -14.83 -6.10 3.17
C LEU A 55 -15.63 -7.30 3.71
N ASP A 56 -16.27 -8.01 2.80
CA ASP A 56 -17.05 -9.22 3.05
C ASP A 56 -16.64 -10.26 2.00
N LYS A 57 -15.39 -10.72 2.12
CA LYS A 57 -14.97 -11.93 1.42
C LYS A 57 -14.90 -13.05 2.42
N ASP A 58 -15.54 -14.16 2.10
CA ASP A 58 -15.55 -15.39 2.89
C ASP A 58 -14.17 -16.09 2.81
N CYS A 59 -13.21 -15.52 3.55
CA CYS A 59 -11.85 -15.98 3.69
C CYS A 59 -11.19 -15.27 4.88
N GLY A 60 -10.04 -15.79 5.34
CA GLY A 60 -9.33 -15.20 6.48
C GLY A 60 -8.74 -13.81 6.21
N TYR A 61 -8.37 -13.10 7.29
CA TYR A 61 -7.80 -11.75 7.30
C TYR A 61 -6.82 -11.43 6.16
N GLY A 62 -5.82 -12.27 5.91
CA GLY A 62 -4.81 -12.01 4.88
C GLY A 62 -5.39 -11.93 3.46
N CYS A 63 -6.41 -12.73 3.17
CA CYS A 63 -7.12 -12.70 1.88
C CYS A 63 -7.94 -11.41 1.74
N GLN A 64 -8.59 -10.97 2.81
CA GLN A 64 -9.35 -9.72 2.84
C GLN A 64 -8.43 -8.49 2.73
N LEU A 65 -7.29 -8.48 3.42
CA LEU A 65 -6.30 -7.40 3.30
C LEU A 65 -5.75 -7.27 1.88
N HIS A 66 -5.45 -8.41 1.23
CA HIS A 66 -5.07 -8.41 -0.18
C HIS A 66 -6.21 -7.92 -1.09
N HIS A 67 -7.46 -8.22 -0.77
CA HIS A 67 -8.60 -7.66 -1.50
C HIS A 67 -8.67 -6.13 -1.40
N VAL A 68 -8.52 -5.57 -0.20
CA VAL A 68 -8.45 -4.10 0.01
C VAL A 68 -7.26 -3.50 -0.74
N THR A 69 -6.10 -4.17 -0.70
CA THR A 69 -4.90 -3.72 -1.44
C THR A 69 -5.16 -3.69 -2.94
N TYR A 70 -5.80 -4.72 -3.50
CA TYR A 70 -6.22 -4.74 -4.89
C TYR A 70 -7.19 -3.60 -5.21
N CYS A 71 -8.20 -3.36 -4.37
CA CYS A 71 -9.12 -2.25 -4.53
C CYS A 71 -8.39 -0.89 -4.52
N LEU A 72 -7.40 -0.71 -3.65
CA LEU A 72 -6.59 0.51 -3.57
C LEU A 72 -5.76 0.73 -4.85
N ILE A 73 -5.15 -0.33 -5.40
CA ILE A 73 -4.42 -0.27 -6.67
C ILE A 73 -5.36 0.14 -7.81
N MET A 74 -6.56 -0.45 -7.87
CA MET A 74 -7.56 -0.10 -8.89
C MET A 74 -8.09 1.34 -8.72
N ALA A 75 -8.31 1.79 -7.47
CA ALA A 75 -8.67 3.16 -7.15
C ALA A 75 -7.62 4.15 -7.67
N TYR A 76 -6.34 3.85 -7.42
CA TYR A 76 -5.21 4.64 -7.89
C TYR A 76 -5.11 4.68 -9.41
N ALA A 77 -5.18 3.53 -10.08
CA ALA A 77 -5.09 3.42 -11.53
C ALA A 77 -6.24 4.15 -12.25
N THR A 78 -7.42 4.23 -11.63
CA THR A 78 -8.62 4.84 -12.22
C THR A 78 -8.90 6.25 -11.73
N GLN A 79 -8.00 6.83 -10.91
CA GLN A 79 -8.16 8.16 -10.30
C GLN A 79 -9.49 8.31 -9.54
N ARG A 80 -9.84 7.30 -8.74
CA ARG A 80 -11.04 7.28 -7.90
C ARG A 80 -10.66 7.21 -6.43
N THR A 81 -11.39 7.91 -5.58
CA THR A 81 -11.27 7.76 -4.13
C THR A 81 -11.84 6.39 -3.73
N LEU A 82 -11.04 5.61 -2.98
CA LEU A 82 -11.49 4.33 -2.43
C LEU A 82 -12.45 4.58 -1.26
N ILE A 83 -13.64 3.98 -1.33
CA ILE A 83 -14.57 3.86 -0.21
C ILE A 83 -14.55 2.41 0.25
N LEU A 84 -14.14 2.18 1.49
CA LEU A 84 -14.12 0.86 2.11
C LEU A 84 -15.42 0.67 2.89
N GLN A 85 -16.20 -0.34 2.51
CA GLN A 85 -17.38 -0.78 3.24
C GLN A 85 -16.98 -1.94 4.13
N SER A 86 -17.02 -1.76 5.45
CA SER A 86 -16.55 -2.74 6.45
C SER A 86 -17.61 -3.09 7.49
N GLU A 87 -18.87 -2.75 7.24
CA GLU A 87 -19.99 -3.16 8.09
C GLU A 87 -20.13 -4.68 8.05
N GLY A 88 -20.31 -5.32 9.22
CA GLY A 88 -20.46 -6.78 9.32
C GLY A 88 -19.17 -7.57 9.08
N TRP A 89 -17.99 -6.93 9.17
CA TRP A 89 -16.73 -7.59 8.91
C TRP A 89 -16.43 -8.73 9.90
N SER A 90 -16.32 -9.94 9.37
CA SER A 90 -16.30 -11.18 10.16
C SER A 90 -15.04 -11.41 11.01
N GLU A 91 -13.92 -10.77 10.70
CA GLU A 91 -12.71 -10.81 11.54
C GLU A 91 -12.82 -9.89 12.77
N PHE A 92 -13.79 -8.97 12.74
CA PHE A 92 -14.14 -8.06 13.82
C PHE A 92 -15.48 -8.50 14.44
N HIS A 93 -15.64 -9.80 14.72
CA HIS A 93 -16.70 -10.22 15.63
C HIS A 93 -16.30 -9.82 17.05
N ASP A 94 -17.14 -8.99 17.65
CA ASP A 94 -17.04 -8.48 19.01
C ASP A 94 -16.87 -9.61 20.03
N GLY A 95 -15.96 -9.40 20.98
CA GLY A 95 -15.97 -10.09 22.27
C GLY A 95 -17.12 -9.60 23.15
#